data_AF-A0A3S8U3K4-F1
#
_entry.id   AF-A0A3S8U3K4-F1
#
_cell.length_a   1.000
_cell.length_b   1.000
_cell.length_c   1.000
_cell.angle_alpha   90.00
_cell.angle_beta   90.00
_cell.angle_gamma   90.00
#
_symmetry.space_group_name_H-M   'P 1'
#
loop_
_entity.id
_entity.type
_entity.pdbx_description
1 polymer ?
#
loop_
_entity_poly.entity_id
_entity_poly.type
_entity_poly.pdbx_seq_one_letter_code
_entity_poly.pdbx_strand_id
1 'polypeptide(L)'
;MSVAYPMTFLEQVAMTDVATETGTACYAGALMLQALGLGGWMYTGINPFVVLGASGDPAVPGLGFQFQMREGSPLPYITGLPGVFEAHVPPHHASMRAAVEAVVARKFGAGGPFDAGQSGPYRENAAVRGAAAKIDAEAVEIATIMAEYVFSTFGRFPATAPAVFINTYLQAHRLDTGFYDTHFEPGAYLPTHADHDRNWS
;
A
#
# COMPACT_ATOMS: atom_id res chain seq x y z
N MET A 1 15.97 -30.70 10.33
CA MET A 1 15.21 -29.92 11.32
C MET A 1 14.28 -29.02 10.50
N SER A 2 12.97 -29.23 10.54
CA SER A 2 12.04 -28.33 9.85
C SER A 2 11.94 -27.03 10.67
N VAL A 3 12.32 -25.90 10.07
CA VAL A 3 12.15 -24.60 10.69
C VAL A 3 10.71 -24.16 10.45
N ALA A 4 9.91 -24.03 11.51
CA ALA A 4 8.59 -23.43 11.45
C ALA A 4 8.67 -21.98 11.93
N TYR A 5 8.21 -21.04 11.10
CA TYR A 5 8.13 -19.63 11.49
C TYR A 5 6.80 -19.35 12.20
N PRO A 6 6.80 -18.64 13.34
CA PRO A 6 5.56 -18.18 13.96
C PRO A 6 4.78 -17.25 13.01
N MET A 7 3.45 -17.35 13.01
CA MET A 7 2.58 -16.44 12.25
C MET A 7 2.84 -14.96 12.60
N THR A 8 3.08 -14.66 13.88
CA THR A 8 3.41 -13.30 14.34
C THR A 8 4.67 -12.76 13.69
N PHE A 9 5.67 -13.60 13.44
CA PHE A 9 6.87 -13.20 12.72
C PHE A 9 6.55 -12.83 11.26
N LEU A 10 5.75 -13.65 10.58
CA LEU A 10 5.34 -13.36 9.20
C LEU A 10 4.55 -12.05 9.08
N GLU A 11 3.63 -11.79 10.03
CA GLU A 11 2.87 -10.54 10.03
C GLU A 11 3.73 -9.32 10.38
N GLN A 12 4.72 -9.45 11.27
CA GLN A 12 5.68 -8.38 11.56
C GLN A 12 6.54 -8.06 10.34
N VAL A 13 7.01 -9.08 9.61
CA VAL A 13 7.75 -8.89 8.35
C VAL A 13 6.87 -8.19 7.33
N ALA A 14 5.65 -8.69 7.09
CA ALA A 14 4.72 -8.07 6.15
C ALA A 14 4.42 -6.60 6.49
N MET A 15 4.18 -6.29 7.77
CA MET A 15 3.97 -4.91 8.21
C MET A 15 5.20 -4.02 8.03
N THR A 16 6.40 -4.56 8.24
CA THR A 16 7.66 -3.82 8.03
C THR A 16 7.87 -3.52 6.54
N ASP A 17 7.57 -4.49 5.67
CA ASP A 17 7.65 -4.33 4.22
C ASP A 17 6.68 -3.24 3.74
N VAL A 18 5.40 -3.28 4.15
CA VAL A 18 4.43 -2.25 3.74
C VAL A 18 4.74 -0.88 4.36
N ALA A 19 5.22 -0.81 5.59
CA ALA A 19 5.67 0.45 6.18
C ALA A 19 6.85 1.06 5.42
N THR A 20 7.79 0.21 4.97
CA THR A 20 8.93 0.62 4.16
C THR A 20 8.50 1.05 2.76
N GLU A 21 7.56 0.34 2.14
CA GLU A 21 6.97 0.70 0.85
C GLU A 21 6.30 2.07 0.91
N THR A 22 5.41 2.28 1.88
CA THR A 22 4.72 3.57 2.06
C THR A 22 5.68 4.72 2.36
N GLY A 23 6.68 4.48 3.22
CA GLY A 23 7.75 5.45 3.48
C GLY A 23 8.57 5.80 2.24
N THR A 24 8.96 4.80 1.45
CA THR A 24 9.74 4.97 0.21
C THR A 24 8.94 5.72 -0.85
N ALA A 25 7.65 5.38 -1.02
CA ALA A 25 6.76 6.09 -1.94
C ALA A 25 6.61 7.57 -1.56
N CYS A 26 6.41 7.86 -0.27
CA CYS A 26 6.31 9.24 0.21
C CYS A 26 7.64 9.99 0.07
N TYR A 27 8.77 9.33 0.30
CA TYR A 27 10.09 9.92 0.11
C TYR A 27 10.35 10.26 -1.36
N ALA A 28 10.08 9.33 -2.28
CA ALA A 28 10.18 9.59 -3.72
C ALA A 28 9.26 10.76 -4.13
N GLY A 29 8.03 10.80 -3.59
CA GLY A 29 7.13 11.91 -3.79
C GLY A 29 7.67 13.24 -3.26
N ALA A 30 8.28 13.27 -2.07
CA ALA A 30 8.89 14.48 -1.53
C ALA A 30 10.01 15.03 -2.43
N LEU A 31 10.82 14.14 -3.02
CA LEU A 31 11.82 14.54 -4.03
C LEU A 31 11.15 15.13 -5.29
N MET A 32 10.06 14.54 -5.75
CA MET A 32 9.29 15.09 -6.88
C MET A 32 8.73 16.48 -6.54
N LEU A 33 8.21 16.70 -5.33
CA LEU A 33 7.71 18.01 -4.92
C LEU A 33 8.79 19.08 -5.02
N GLN A 34 10.01 18.80 -4.54
CA GLN A 34 11.13 19.74 -4.65
C GLN A 34 11.46 20.09 -6.11
N ALA A 35 11.45 19.10 -7.00
CA ALA A 35 11.69 19.29 -8.43
C ALA A 35 10.58 20.11 -9.10
N LEU A 36 9.34 19.92 -8.67
CA LEU A 36 8.17 20.69 -9.14
C LEU A 36 8.09 22.08 -8.49
N GLY A 37 8.94 22.43 -7.52
CA GLY A 37 8.80 23.69 -6.79
C GLY A 37 7.61 23.73 -5.83
N LEU A 38 7.15 22.57 -5.36
CA LEU A 38 6.09 22.41 -4.37
C LEU A 38 6.69 22.16 -2.99
N GLY A 39 6.06 22.73 -1.97
CA GLY A 39 6.31 22.39 -0.58
C GLY A 39 5.61 21.08 -0.21
N GLY A 40 6.13 20.40 0.80
CA GLY A 40 5.50 19.16 1.27
C GLY A 40 6.09 18.63 2.56
N TRP A 41 5.31 17.76 3.22
CA TRP A 41 5.68 17.14 4.48
C TRP A 41 5.25 15.67 4.48
N MET A 42 6.16 14.79 4.92
CA MET A 42 5.85 13.40 5.21
C MET A 42 5.24 13.31 6.60
N TYR A 43 3.96 12.95 6.69
CA TYR A 43 3.18 13.00 7.93
C TYR A 43 2.65 11.63 8.34
N THR A 44 2.48 11.41 9.64
CA THR A 44 1.85 10.18 10.20
C THR A 44 0.74 10.49 11.21
N GLY A 45 0.42 11.77 11.45
CA GLY A 45 -0.53 12.17 12.50
C GLY A 45 -2.00 12.18 12.08
N ILE A 46 -2.35 11.65 10.90
CA ILE A 46 -3.74 11.56 10.45
C ILE A 46 -4.34 10.24 10.93
N ASN A 47 -5.52 10.28 11.55
CA ASN A 47 -6.27 9.09 11.89
C ASN A 47 -6.59 8.29 10.60
N PRO A 48 -6.06 7.06 10.43
CA PRO A 48 -6.24 6.28 9.21
C PRO A 48 -7.71 5.93 8.97
N PHE A 49 -8.52 5.80 10.03
CA PHE A 49 -9.95 5.48 9.88
C PHE A 49 -10.74 6.67 9.34
N VAL A 50 -10.32 7.90 9.59
CA VAL A 50 -10.90 9.08 8.94
C VAL A 50 -10.60 9.07 7.44
N VAL A 51 -9.37 8.73 7.05
CA VAL A 51 -8.99 8.66 5.64
C VAL A 51 -9.71 7.52 4.93
N LEU A 52 -9.74 6.33 5.51
CA LEU A 52 -10.34 5.15 4.89
C LEU A 52 -11.88 5.17 4.92
N GLY A 53 -12.51 6.02 5.73
CA GLY A 53 -13.97 6.14 5.82
C GLY A 53 -14.62 5.29 6.92
N ALA A 54 -13.84 4.88 7.92
CA ALA A 54 -14.30 4.16 9.10
C ALA A 54 -14.27 5.03 10.38
N SER A 55 -14.46 6.34 10.24
CA SER A 55 -14.49 7.31 11.35
C SER A 55 -15.73 7.14 12.26
N GLY A 56 -16.83 6.61 11.72
CA GLY A 56 -18.14 6.60 12.36
C GLY A 56 -18.90 7.94 12.26
N ASP A 57 -18.30 8.97 11.65
CA ASP A 57 -18.93 10.28 11.44
C ASP A 57 -19.45 10.40 10.00
N PRO A 58 -20.77 10.49 9.78
CA PRO A 58 -21.36 10.65 8.45
C PRO A 58 -20.92 11.93 7.72
N ALA A 59 -20.49 12.98 8.45
CA ALA A 59 -19.96 14.20 7.84
C ALA A 59 -18.52 14.03 7.32
N VAL A 60 -17.85 12.93 7.68
CA VAL A 60 -16.47 12.62 7.29
C VAL A 60 -16.42 11.22 6.66
N PRO A 61 -16.93 11.05 5.42
CA PRO A 61 -17.08 9.74 4.78
C PRO A 61 -15.75 9.11 4.36
N GLY A 62 -14.64 9.86 4.40
CA GLY A 62 -13.33 9.40 3.94
C GLY A 62 -13.34 8.95 2.48
N LEU A 63 -12.46 8.00 2.15
CA LEU A 63 -12.35 7.39 0.82
C LEU A 63 -13.36 6.28 0.56
N GLY A 64 -14.22 5.94 1.53
CA GLY A 64 -15.30 4.97 1.35
C GLY A 64 -14.84 3.51 1.24
N PHE A 65 -13.72 3.14 1.88
CA PHE A 65 -13.33 1.73 1.95
C PHE A 65 -14.38 0.95 2.73
N GLN A 66 -14.66 -0.26 2.26
CA GLN A 66 -15.49 -1.21 2.98
C GLN A 66 -14.77 -1.72 4.23
N PHE A 67 -15.52 -1.82 5.32
CA PHE A 67 -15.03 -2.35 6.58
C PHE A 67 -16.10 -3.09 7.35
N GLN A 68 -15.65 -3.93 8.28
CA GLN A 68 -16.51 -4.67 9.19
C GLN A 68 -16.16 -4.29 10.63
N MET A 69 -17.18 -3.98 11.44
CA MET A 69 -17.05 -3.96 12.89
C MET A 69 -17.31 -5.36 13.42
N ARG A 70 -16.34 -5.91 14.16
CA ARG A 70 -16.40 -7.28 14.66
C ARG A 70 -16.66 -7.29 16.15
N GLU A 71 -17.49 -8.22 16.61
CA GLU A 71 -17.77 -8.40 18.03
C GLU A 71 -16.46 -8.60 18.82
N GLY A 72 -16.32 -7.87 19.93
CA GLY A 72 -15.12 -7.90 20.76
C GLY A 72 -13.89 -7.18 20.18
N SER A 73 -13.97 -6.59 18.97
CA SER A 73 -12.87 -5.82 18.39
C SER A 73 -13.13 -4.31 18.49
N PRO A 74 -12.19 -3.52 19.05
CA PRO A 74 -12.35 -2.07 19.14
C PRO A 74 -12.02 -1.34 17.82
N LEU A 75 -11.47 -2.03 16.82
CA LEU A 75 -10.99 -1.43 15.57
C LEU A 75 -11.75 -2.00 14.36
N PRO A 76 -12.02 -1.18 13.32
CA PRO A 76 -12.63 -1.66 12.10
C PRO A 76 -11.67 -2.56 11.31
N TYR A 77 -12.21 -3.63 10.73
CA TYR A 77 -11.49 -4.47 9.78
C TYR A 77 -11.75 -3.95 8.36
N ILE A 78 -10.87 -3.08 7.86
CA ILE A 78 -10.92 -2.54 6.50
C ILE A 78 -10.50 -3.62 5.51
N THR A 79 -11.30 -3.88 4.48
CA THR A 79 -11.03 -4.92 3.48
C THR A 79 -10.72 -4.38 2.09
N GLY A 80 -11.14 -3.16 1.75
CA GLY A 80 -10.82 -2.57 0.44
C GLY A 80 -11.88 -1.60 -0.08
N LEU A 81 -11.56 -0.94 -1.19
CA LEU A 81 -12.44 -0.11 -2.00
C LEU A 81 -12.69 -0.83 -3.34
N PRO A 82 -13.92 -1.35 -3.59
CA PRO A 82 -14.20 -2.13 -4.78
C PRO A 82 -13.85 -1.43 -6.09
N GLY A 83 -13.21 -2.15 -7.00
CA GLY A 83 -12.74 -1.65 -8.30
C GLY A 83 -11.53 -0.71 -8.24
N VAL A 84 -11.01 -0.41 -7.04
CA VAL A 84 -9.86 0.51 -6.86
C VAL A 84 -8.72 -0.16 -6.09
N PHE A 85 -8.99 -0.64 -4.87
CA PHE A 85 -8.01 -1.30 -4.02
C PHE A 85 -8.69 -2.36 -3.17
N GLU A 86 -8.61 -3.61 -3.57
CA GLU A 86 -9.23 -4.74 -2.88
C GLU A 86 -8.13 -5.58 -2.22
N ALA A 87 -8.23 -5.78 -0.89
CA ALA A 87 -7.35 -6.73 -0.23
C ALA A 87 -7.73 -8.16 -0.63
N HIS A 88 -6.75 -9.06 -0.64
CA HIS A 88 -6.92 -10.45 -1.05
C HIS A 88 -7.59 -11.28 0.05
N VAL A 89 -8.83 -10.91 0.39
CA VAL A 89 -9.65 -11.48 1.46
C VAL A 89 -11.14 -11.37 1.10
N PRO A 90 -12.04 -12.16 1.72
CA PRO A 90 -13.48 -11.93 1.63
C PRO A 90 -13.88 -10.52 2.11
N PRO A 91 -14.90 -9.88 1.49
CA PRO A 91 -15.77 -10.42 0.44
C PRO A 91 -15.23 -10.25 -1.00
N HIS A 92 -14.06 -9.61 -1.19
CA HIS A 92 -13.51 -9.33 -2.52
C HIS A 92 -13.06 -10.60 -3.26
N HIS A 93 -12.67 -11.62 -2.49
CA HIS A 93 -12.48 -12.98 -2.98
C HIS A 93 -13.41 -13.95 -2.24
N ALA A 94 -13.99 -14.92 -2.95
CA ALA A 94 -14.97 -15.84 -2.40
C ALA A 94 -14.42 -16.75 -1.29
N SER A 95 -13.10 -16.99 -1.27
CA SER A 95 -12.39 -17.81 -0.28
C SER A 95 -10.92 -17.37 -0.20
N MET A 96 -10.18 -17.86 0.79
CA MET A 96 -8.73 -17.61 0.83
C MET A 96 -8.00 -18.38 -0.27
N ARG A 97 -8.54 -19.51 -0.75
CA ARG A 97 -8.04 -20.16 -1.99
C ARG A 97 -8.13 -19.21 -3.18
N ALA A 98 -9.30 -18.62 -3.41
CA ALA A 98 -9.51 -17.69 -4.53
C ALA A 98 -8.59 -16.45 -4.41
N ALA A 99 -8.33 -15.99 -3.18
CA ALA A 99 -7.36 -14.94 -2.91
C ALA A 99 -5.92 -15.35 -3.26
N VAL A 100 -5.47 -16.53 -2.85
CA VAL A 100 -4.13 -17.06 -3.16
C VAL A 100 -3.94 -17.23 -4.67
N GLU A 101 -4.91 -17.84 -5.35
CA GLU A 101 -4.90 -18.03 -6.80
C GLU A 101 -4.87 -16.68 -7.53
N ALA A 102 -5.59 -15.68 -7.05
CA ALA A 102 -5.55 -14.33 -7.61
C ALA A 102 -4.16 -13.67 -7.48
N VAL A 103 -3.46 -13.84 -6.35
CA VAL A 103 -2.07 -13.35 -6.20
C VAL A 103 -1.14 -14.04 -7.20
N VAL A 104 -1.27 -15.36 -7.36
CA VAL A 104 -0.44 -16.13 -8.30
C VAL A 104 -0.73 -15.71 -9.74
N ALA A 105 -2.00 -15.60 -10.12
CA ALA A 105 -2.41 -15.13 -11.44
C ALA A 105 -1.91 -13.70 -11.72
N ARG A 106 -2.01 -12.78 -10.74
CA ARG A 106 -1.48 -11.42 -10.87
C ARG A 106 0.02 -11.37 -11.12
N LYS A 107 0.79 -12.28 -10.50
CA LYS A 107 2.26 -12.32 -10.61
C LYS A 107 2.75 -13.06 -11.86
N PHE A 108 2.17 -14.21 -12.16
CA PHE A 108 2.67 -15.18 -13.14
C PHE A 108 1.73 -15.43 -14.32
N GLY A 109 0.50 -14.94 -14.28
CA GLY A 109 -0.43 -14.99 -15.39
C GLY A 109 -0.09 -13.97 -16.48
N ALA A 110 -0.86 -14.01 -17.57
CA ALA A 110 -0.70 -13.10 -18.69
C ALA A 110 -0.77 -11.62 -18.24
N GLY A 111 0.19 -10.81 -18.68
CA GLY A 111 0.32 -9.42 -18.28
C GLY A 111 0.97 -9.19 -16.90
N GLY A 112 1.24 -10.25 -16.14
CA GLY A 112 1.94 -10.16 -14.86
C GLY A 112 3.42 -9.79 -15.00
N PRO A 113 4.09 -9.38 -13.90
CA PRO A 113 5.50 -9.00 -13.93
C PRO A 113 6.44 -10.14 -14.38
N PHE A 114 6.05 -11.39 -14.19
CA PHE A 114 6.82 -12.58 -14.58
C PHE A 114 6.35 -13.23 -15.89
N ASP A 115 5.46 -12.56 -16.63
CA ASP A 115 5.09 -12.97 -17.97
C ASP A 115 6.22 -12.65 -18.95
N ALA A 116 6.77 -13.67 -19.62
CA ALA A 116 7.80 -13.49 -20.64
C ALA A 116 7.31 -12.74 -21.89
N GLY A 117 6.00 -12.70 -22.13
CA GLY A 117 5.37 -11.94 -23.21
C GLY A 117 5.29 -10.43 -22.95
N GLN A 118 5.53 -9.99 -21.71
CA GLN A 118 5.47 -8.57 -21.36
C GLN A 118 6.69 -7.80 -21.86
N SER A 119 6.43 -6.61 -22.39
CA SER A 119 7.48 -5.65 -22.70
C SER A 119 8.19 -5.16 -21.43
N GLY A 120 9.35 -4.53 -21.59
CA GLY A 120 10.09 -3.98 -20.47
C GLY A 120 11.40 -3.31 -20.86
N PRO A 121 12.17 -2.84 -19.87
CA PRO A 121 13.40 -2.10 -20.12
C PRO A 121 14.62 -2.98 -20.36
N TYR A 122 14.56 -4.30 -20.09
CA TYR A 122 15.71 -5.19 -20.24
C TYR A 122 15.97 -5.49 -21.71
N ARG A 123 17.26 -5.62 -22.09
CA ARG A 123 17.63 -6.10 -23.44
C ARG A 123 17.05 -7.49 -23.73
N GLU A 124 17.02 -8.35 -22.71
CA GLU A 124 16.48 -9.71 -22.78
C GLU A 124 15.24 -9.85 -21.88
N ASN A 125 14.23 -8.99 -22.07
CA ASN A 125 13.03 -8.96 -21.23
C ASN A 125 12.39 -10.33 -20.99
N ALA A 126 12.16 -11.09 -22.06
CA ALA A 126 11.50 -12.39 -21.96
C ALA A 126 12.29 -13.36 -21.06
N ALA A 127 13.63 -13.38 -21.17
CA ALA A 127 14.48 -14.21 -20.34
C ALA A 127 14.46 -13.76 -18.88
N VAL A 128 14.58 -12.46 -18.60
CA VAL A 128 14.59 -11.93 -17.22
C VAL A 128 13.23 -12.14 -16.54
N ARG A 129 12.13 -11.79 -17.20
CA ARG A 129 10.78 -11.95 -16.63
C ARG A 129 10.41 -13.42 -16.43
N GLY A 130 10.72 -14.27 -17.41
CA GLY A 130 10.43 -15.70 -17.37
C GLY A 130 11.33 -16.52 -16.44
N ALA A 131 12.42 -15.96 -15.92
CA ALA A 131 13.35 -16.65 -15.02
C ALA A 131 12.83 -16.81 -13.59
N ALA A 132 11.74 -16.12 -13.22
CA ALA A 132 11.18 -16.24 -11.89
C ALA A 132 10.71 -17.68 -11.60
N ALA A 133 11.05 -18.17 -10.41
CA ALA A 133 10.58 -19.48 -9.95
C ALA A 133 9.05 -19.47 -9.90
N LYS A 134 8.43 -20.42 -10.58
CA LYS A 134 6.98 -20.55 -10.61
C LYS A 134 6.47 -21.00 -9.24
N ILE A 135 5.29 -20.51 -8.89
CA ILE A 135 4.51 -21.07 -7.78
C ILE A 135 3.70 -22.22 -8.36
N ASP A 136 4.03 -23.44 -7.96
CA ASP A 136 3.36 -24.66 -8.42
C ASP A 136 2.10 -24.96 -7.59
N ALA A 137 1.40 -26.04 -7.97
CA ALA A 137 0.16 -26.44 -7.32
C ALA A 137 0.36 -26.80 -5.84
N GLU A 138 1.51 -27.37 -5.48
CA GLU A 138 1.83 -27.72 -4.09
C GLU A 138 2.02 -26.45 -3.25
N ALA A 139 2.76 -25.46 -3.76
CA ALA A 139 2.95 -24.18 -3.09
C ALA A 139 1.63 -23.40 -2.93
N VAL A 140 0.75 -23.43 -3.94
CA VAL A 140 -0.61 -22.87 -3.84
C VAL A 140 -1.41 -23.57 -2.76
N GLU A 141 -1.35 -24.90 -2.68
CA GLU A 141 -2.09 -25.67 -1.69
C GLU A 141 -1.63 -25.35 -0.27
N ILE A 142 -0.31 -25.31 -0.03
CA ILE A 142 0.26 -24.96 1.27
C ILE A 142 -0.16 -23.55 1.69
N ALA A 143 -0.01 -22.57 0.80
CA ALA A 143 -0.41 -21.19 1.10
C ALA A 143 -1.91 -21.07 1.38
N THR A 144 -2.74 -21.83 0.65
CA THR A 144 -4.19 -21.87 0.86
C THR A 144 -4.54 -22.44 2.23
N ILE A 145 -3.95 -23.57 2.62
CA ILE A 145 -4.20 -24.19 3.94
C ILE A 145 -3.85 -23.21 5.07
N MET A 146 -2.71 -22.52 4.97
CA MET A 146 -2.30 -21.53 5.96
C MET A 146 -3.27 -20.34 6.02
N ALA A 147 -3.65 -19.80 4.86
CA ALA A 147 -4.54 -18.64 4.78
C ALA A 147 -5.97 -18.97 5.27
N GLU A 148 -6.51 -20.13 4.88
CA GLU A 148 -7.81 -20.63 5.37
C GLU A 148 -7.78 -20.89 6.88
N TYR A 149 -6.70 -21.47 7.42
CA TYR A 149 -6.56 -21.66 8.87
C TYR A 149 -6.60 -20.32 9.62
N VAL A 150 -5.84 -19.33 9.14
CA VAL A 150 -5.83 -17.98 9.75
C VAL A 150 -7.22 -17.35 9.66
N PHE A 151 -7.84 -17.36 8.48
CA PHE A 151 -9.13 -16.73 8.28
C PHE A 151 -10.24 -17.41 9.09
N SER A 152 -10.31 -18.74 9.11
CA SER A 152 -11.32 -19.49 9.88
C SER A 152 -11.12 -19.39 11.39
N THR A 153 -9.88 -19.32 11.87
CA THR A 153 -9.57 -19.21 13.31
C THR A 153 -9.80 -17.80 13.83
N PHE A 154 -9.35 -16.78 13.11
CA PHE A 154 -9.37 -15.39 13.56
C PHE A 154 -10.51 -14.57 12.94
N GLY A 155 -11.25 -15.12 11.98
CA GLY A 155 -12.31 -14.45 11.20
C GLY A 155 -11.81 -13.28 10.32
N ARG A 156 -10.50 -13.19 10.09
CA ARG A 156 -9.86 -12.20 9.21
C ARG A 156 -8.48 -12.67 8.79
N PHE A 157 -7.93 -12.02 7.75
CA PHE A 157 -6.56 -12.22 7.31
C PHE A 157 -5.94 -10.85 6.95
N PRO A 158 -4.76 -10.50 7.45
CA PRO A 158 -3.96 -11.21 8.46
C PRO A 158 -4.67 -11.32 9.83
N ALA A 159 -4.17 -12.15 10.74
CA ALA A 159 -4.76 -12.41 12.05
C ALA A 159 -4.68 -11.17 12.96
N THR A 160 -3.51 -10.53 13.07
CA THR A 160 -3.25 -9.44 14.01
C THR A 160 -3.00 -8.09 13.33
N ALA A 161 -2.49 -8.10 12.10
CA ALA A 161 -2.33 -6.92 11.25
C ALA A 161 -3.61 -6.55 10.45
N PRO A 162 -3.75 -5.29 9.99
CA PRO A 162 -4.83 -4.90 9.08
C PRO A 162 -4.60 -5.46 7.66
N ALA A 163 -5.68 -5.74 6.93
CA ALA A 163 -5.60 -6.14 5.52
C ALA A 163 -5.28 -4.97 4.58
N VAL A 164 -5.66 -3.74 4.99
CA VAL A 164 -5.32 -2.48 4.31
C VAL A 164 -4.56 -1.61 5.31
N PHE A 165 -3.34 -1.22 4.97
CA PHE A 165 -2.49 -0.39 5.81
C PHE A 165 -2.26 0.98 5.19
N ILE A 166 -2.44 2.02 6.00
CA ILE A 166 -2.10 3.40 5.66
C ILE A 166 -1.54 4.07 6.92
N ASN A 167 -0.43 4.78 6.79
CA ASN A 167 0.22 5.43 7.93
C ASN A 167 1.01 6.67 7.50
N THR A 168 1.96 6.51 6.56
CA THR A 168 2.73 7.64 6.05
C THR A 168 1.99 8.29 4.89
N TYR A 169 1.80 9.61 4.99
CA TYR A 169 1.16 10.46 4.00
C TYR A 169 2.18 11.44 3.45
N LEU A 170 2.04 11.83 2.19
CA LEU A 170 2.75 12.97 1.62
C LEU A 170 1.77 14.11 1.39
N GLN A 171 1.94 15.21 2.13
CA GLN A 171 1.26 16.45 1.84
C GLN A 171 2.04 17.19 0.74
N ALA A 172 1.30 17.74 -0.23
CA ALA A 172 1.84 18.64 -1.25
C ALA A 172 1.07 19.96 -1.18
N HIS A 173 1.78 21.07 -1.30
CA HIS A 173 1.16 22.39 -1.41
C HIS A 173 2.05 23.33 -2.23
N ARG A 174 1.43 24.36 -2.80
CA ARG A 174 2.17 25.50 -3.31
C ARG A 174 2.59 26.36 -2.14
N LEU A 175 3.88 26.66 -2.05
CA LEU A 175 4.42 27.48 -0.98
C LEU A 175 3.99 28.94 -1.14
N ASP A 176 3.53 29.57 -0.06
CA ASP A 176 3.32 31.03 -0.01
C ASP A 176 4.66 31.71 0.27
N THR A 177 5.42 32.01 -0.77
CA THR A 177 6.75 32.62 -0.62
C THR A 177 6.71 34.00 0.05
N GLY A 178 5.61 34.75 -0.10
CA GLY A 178 5.47 36.08 0.50
C GLY A 178 5.43 36.04 2.03
N PHE A 179 4.82 35.01 2.62
CA PHE A 179 4.88 34.76 4.06
C PHE A 179 6.33 34.57 4.52
N TYR A 180 7.12 33.79 3.78
CA TYR A 180 8.52 33.53 4.11
C TYR A 180 9.40 34.77 3.91
N ASP A 181 9.20 35.51 2.83
CA ASP A 181 9.93 36.76 2.54
C ASP A 181 9.72 37.82 3.64
N THR A 182 8.55 37.81 4.29
CA THR A 182 8.21 38.75 5.36
C THR A 182 8.80 38.35 6.71
N HIS A 183 8.89 37.04 7.00
CA HIS A 183 9.12 36.54 8.36
C HIS A 183 10.41 35.72 8.55
N PHE A 184 11.09 35.34 7.47
CA PHE A 184 12.26 34.48 7.51
C PHE A 184 13.44 35.09 6.76
N GLU A 185 14.64 34.60 7.06
CA GLU A 185 15.86 34.99 6.36
C GLU A 185 15.96 34.36 4.97
N PRO A 186 16.74 34.95 4.04
CA PRO A 186 17.03 34.35 2.75
C PRO A 186 17.51 32.90 2.88
N GLY A 187 16.92 32.01 2.07
CA GLY A 187 17.18 30.56 2.11
C GLY A 187 16.10 29.74 2.82
N ALA A 188 15.04 30.37 3.34
CA ALA A 188 13.90 29.67 3.93
C ALA A 188 13.13 28.75 2.98
N TYR A 189 13.30 28.95 1.67
CA TYR A 189 12.79 28.07 0.62
C TYR A 189 13.77 27.99 -0.57
N LEU A 190 13.68 26.92 -1.35
CA LEU A 190 14.50 26.71 -2.56
C LEU A 190 14.07 27.62 -3.73
N PRO A 191 14.98 27.98 -4.65
CA PRO A 191 14.63 28.73 -5.87
C PRO A 191 13.53 28.09 -6.70
N THR A 192 13.43 26.75 -6.69
CA THR A 192 12.34 26.04 -7.40
C THR A 192 10.95 26.43 -6.89
N HIS A 193 10.80 26.79 -5.61
CA HIS A 193 9.53 27.27 -5.07
C HIS A 193 9.20 28.68 -5.56
N ALA A 194 10.17 29.61 -5.55
CA ALA A 194 9.98 30.96 -6.09
C ALA A 194 9.62 30.94 -7.58
N ASP A 195 10.21 29.99 -8.31
CA ASP A 195 10.08 29.86 -9.75
C ASP A 195 8.91 28.96 -10.21
N HIS A 196 8.12 28.42 -9.27
CA HIS A 196 7.07 27.44 -9.56
C HIS A 196 6.14 27.90 -10.67
N ASP A 197 5.54 29.09 -10.52
CA ASP A 197 4.58 29.61 -11.51
C ASP A 197 5.21 29.83 -12.88
N ARG A 198 6.46 30.31 -12.92
CA ARG A 198 7.17 30.51 -14.18
C ARG A 198 7.42 29.17 -14.90
N ASN A 199 7.70 28.11 -14.14
CA ASN A 199 8.06 26.80 -14.69
C ASN A 199 6.84 25.97 -15.12
N TRP A 200 5.65 26.22 -14.56
CA TRP A 200 4.44 25.40 -14.74
C TRP A 200 3.20 26.16 -15.23
N SER A 201 3.37 27.39 -15.73
CA SER A 201 2.30 28.16 -16.40
C SER A 201 2.14 27.84 -17.87
#